data_AF-A0A8J7QQS1-F1
#
_entry.id   AF-A0A8J7QQS1-F1
#
_cell.length_a   1.000
_cell.length_b   1.000
_cell.length_c   1.000
_cell.angle_alpha   90.00
_cell.angle_beta   90.00
_cell.angle_gamma   90.00
#
_symmetry.space_group_name_H-M   'P 1'
#
loop_
_entity.id
_entity.type
_entity.pdbx_description
1 polymer ?
#
loop_
_entity_poly.entity_id
_entity_poly.type
_entity_poly.pdbx_seq_one_letter_code
_entity_poly.pdbx_strand_id
1 'polypeptide(L)'
;MITKKVIDELYRRFRKRPAGIEHLDIGLLFDYASEYHNITIDGDGNIIIDSIDEQSPFHKISLDRVHGFYHFDDVIAIVLHSSIIFLNKHDNGVNVHIKFDKPSLWERVKWKFNNG
;
A
#
# COMPACT_ATOMS: atom_id res chain seq x y z
N MET A 1 -5.79 -16.21 -0.18
CA MET A 1 -4.68 -16.13 0.79
C MET A 1 -3.52 -15.32 0.21
N ILE A 2 -3.07 -14.26 0.89
CA ILE A 2 -1.95 -13.42 0.45
C ILE A 2 -0.64 -14.16 0.75
N THR A 3 0.13 -14.50 -0.29
CA THR A 3 1.42 -15.20 -0.14
C THR A 3 2.58 -14.24 -0.37
N LYS A 4 3.77 -14.60 0.12
CA LYS A 4 4.99 -13.84 -0.17
C LYS A 4 5.22 -13.62 -1.67
N LYS A 5 4.91 -14.63 -2.50
CA LYS A 5 5.03 -14.53 -3.96
C LYS A 5 4.12 -13.45 -4.55
N VAL A 6 2.90 -13.31 -4.03
CA VAL A 6 1.96 -12.26 -4.42
C VAL A 6 2.46 -10.89 -3.99
N ILE A 7 2.95 -10.76 -2.76
CA ILE A 7 3.52 -9.52 -2.23
C ILE A 7 4.72 -9.06 -3.10
N ASP A 8 5.65 -9.97 -3.40
CA ASP A 8 6.81 -9.69 -4.25
C ASP A 8 6.40 -9.28 -5.67
N GLU A 9 5.35 -9.91 -6.21
CA GLU A 9 4.81 -9.57 -7.53
C GLU A 9 4.16 -8.18 -7.56
N LEU A 10 3.38 -7.82 -6.54
CA LEU A 10 2.77 -6.49 -6.41
C LEU A 10 3.85 -5.39 -6.36
N TYR A 11 4.88 -5.54 -5.53
CA TYR A 11 5.99 -4.58 -5.50
C TYR A 11 6.72 -4.49 -6.84
N ARG A 12 6.87 -5.61 -7.56
CA ARG A 12 7.51 -5.63 -8.87
C ARG A 12 6.65 -4.94 -9.93
N ARG A 13 5.36 -5.24 -9.97
CA ARG A 13 4.38 -4.71 -10.93
C ARG A 13 4.19 -3.22 -10.74
N PHE A 14 4.01 -2.79 -9.49
CA PHE A 14 3.80 -1.40 -9.10
C PHE A 14 5.10 -0.75 -8.62
N ARG A 15 6.24 -1.13 -9.20
CA ARG A 15 7.55 -0.58 -8.81
C ARG A 15 7.65 0.93 -9.06
N LYS A 16 6.99 1.42 -10.10
CA LYS A 16 6.93 2.84 -10.45
C LYS A 16 5.52 3.36 -10.18
N ARG A 17 5.45 4.56 -9.61
CA ARG A 17 4.20 5.32 -9.50
C ARG A 17 3.70 5.71 -10.90
N PRO A 18 2.38 5.77 -11.14
CA PRO A 18 1.82 6.41 -12.32
C PRO A 18 2.27 7.88 -12.45
N ALA A 19 2.11 8.45 -13.64
CA ALA A 19 2.48 9.84 -13.91
C ALA A 19 1.62 10.86 -13.14
N GLY A 20 0.39 10.48 -12.80
CA GLY A 20 -0.59 11.28 -12.09
C GLY A 20 -1.72 10.43 -11.51
N ILE A 21 -2.54 11.03 -10.65
CA ILE A 21 -3.64 10.36 -9.95
C ILE A 21 -4.75 9.91 -10.90
N GLU A 22 -4.92 10.58 -12.03
CA GLU A 22 -5.89 10.27 -13.10
C GLU A 22 -5.64 8.92 -13.76
N HIS A 23 -4.44 8.37 -13.59
CA HIS A 23 -4.07 7.04 -14.06
C HIS A 23 -4.24 5.95 -13.00
N LEU A 24 -4.69 6.31 -11.80
CA LEU A 24 -5.08 5.34 -10.78
C LEU A 24 -6.52 4.90 -11.00
N ASP A 25 -6.76 3.60 -10.93
CA ASP A 25 -8.10 3.03 -10.95
C ASP A 25 -8.74 3.11 -9.55
N ILE A 26 -9.07 4.33 -9.15
CA ILE A 26 -9.63 4.64 -7.83
C ILE A 26 -11.01 3.97 -7.65
N GLY A 27 -11.73 3.72 -8.75
CA GLY A 27 -13.03 3.04 -8.75
C GLY A 27 -13.00 1.69 -8.02
N LEU A 28 -11.88 0.95 -8.14
CA LEU A 28 -11.69 -0.33 -7.45
C LEU A 28 -11.84 -0.24 -5.93
N LEU A 29 -11.41 0.87 -5.30
CA LEU A 29 -11.61 1.06 -3.86
C LEU A 29 -13.08 1.15 -3.51
N PHE A 30 -13.84 1.87 -4.33
CA PHE A 30 -15.26 2.04 -4.07
C PHE A 30 -16.05 0.76 -4.33
N ASP A 31 -15.68 0.02 -5.37
CA ASP A 31 -16.32 -1.23 -5.77
C ASP A 31 -16.11 -2.36 -4.75
N TYR A 32 -14.94 -2.41 -4.10
CA TYR A 32 -14.53 -3.56 -3.30
C TYR A 32 -14.27 -3.29 -1.81
N ALA A 33 -14.10 -2.05 -1.37
CA ALA A 33 -13.80 -1.75 0.03
C ALA A 33 -14.83 -0.87 0.73
N SER A 34 -15.73 -0.17 0.01
CA SER A 34 -16.68 0.78 0.63
C SER A 34 -17.55 0.15 1.71
N GLU A 35 -18.05 -1.07 1.48
CA GLU A 35 -19.02 -1.73 2.35
C GLU A 35 -18.49 -1.96 3.78
N TYR A 36 -17.23 -2.39 3.90
CA TYR A 36 -16.64 -2.80 5.18
C TYR A 36 -15.60 -1.83 5.74
N HIS A 37 -15.02 -0.97 4.90
CA HIS A 37 -13.92 -0.09 5.29
C HIS A 37 -14.27 1.39 5.32
N ASN A 38 -15.47 1.78 4.85
CA ASN A 38 -15.97 3.16 4.76
C ASN A 38 -14.94 4.12 4.15
N ILE A 39 -14.54 3.83 2.91
CA ILE A 39 -13.51 4.59 2.20
C ILE A 39 -14.06 5.93 1.73
N THR A 40 -13.34 7.01 2.01
CA THR A 40 -13.64 8.34 1.47
C THR A 40 -12.38 9.00 0.88
N ILE A 41 -12.59 10.02 0.05
CA ILE A 41 -11.51 10.88 -0.45
C ILE A 41 -11.78 12.30 0.03
N ASP A 42 -10.82 12.89 0.76
CA ASP A 42 -10.94 14.26 1.25
C ASP A 42 -10.63 15.31 0.16
N GLY A 43 -10.89 16.59 0.48
CA GLY A 43 -10.66 17.70 -0.46
C GLY A 43 -9.19 17.91 -0.85
N ASP A 44 -8.26 17.30 -0.12
CA ASP A 44 -6.81 17.38 -0.35
C ASP A 44 -6.29 16.16 -1.15
N GLY A 45 -7.18 15.27 -1.61
CA GLY A 45 -6.80 14.09 -2.38
C GLY A 45 -6.18 12.96 -1.55
N ASN A 46 -6.58 12.84 -0.28
CA ASN A 46 -6.21 11.70 0.56
C ASN A 46 -7.33 10.69 0.64
N ILE A 47 -6.97 9.41 0.56
CA ILE A 47 -7.83 8.29 0.92
C ILE A 47 -7.90 8.23 2.45
N ILE A 48 -9.12 8.19 2.98
CA ILE A 48 -9.40 7.93 4.40
C ILE A 48 -10.01 6.53 4.51
N ILE A 49 -9.51 5.74 5.46
CA ILE A 49 -9.90 4.34 5.70
C ILE A 49 -10.36 4.20 7.16
N ASP A 50 -11.66 4.34 7.42
CA ASP A 50 -12.18 4.42 8.81
C ASP A 50 -12.13 3.09 9.58
N SER A 51 -11.97 1.98 8.87
CA SER A 51 -11.66 0.68 9.50
C SER A 51 -10.24 0.59 10.08
N ILE A 52 -9.37 1.58 9.83
CA ILE A 52 -8.04 1.71 10.42
C ILE A 52 -8.08 2.81 11.49
N ASP A 53 -7.49 2.53 12.64
CA ASP A 53 -7.34 3.50 13.75
C ASP A 53 -6.74 4.84 13.30
N GLU A 54 -7.33 5.96 13.71
CA GLU A 54 -6.93 7.31 13.29
C GLU A 54 -5.48 7.67 13.63
N GLN A 55 -4.88 7.04 14.65
CA GLN A 55 -3.47 7.24 15.02
C GLN A 55 -2.52 6.46 14.10
N SER A 56 -3.04 5.53 13.31
CA SER A 56 -2.26 4.78 12.33
C SER A 56 -1.84 5.66 11.16
N PRO A 57 -0.59 5.56 10.69
CA PRO A 57 -0.16 6.26 9.48
C PRO A 57 -0.84 5.74 8.20
N PHE A 58 -1.59 4.64 8.29
CA PHE A 58 -2.33 4.05 7.16
C PHE A 58 -3.81 4.44 7.14
N HIS A 59 -4.30 5.16 8.16
CA HIS A 59 -5.67 5.69 8.17
C HIS A 59 -5.89 6.74 7.08
N LYS A 60 -4.90 7.63 6.87
CA LYS A 60 -4.92 8.71 5.88
C LYS A 60 -3.75 8.60 4.92
N ILE A 61 -4.03 8.42 3.63
CA ILE A 61 -3.01 8.17 2.60
C ILE A 61 -3.24 9.09 1.40
N SER A 62 -2.24 9.92 1.09
CA SER A 62 -2.27 10.74 -0.12
C SER A 62 -2.28 9.87 -1.38
N LEU A 63 -3.21 10.14 -2.30
CA LEU A 63 -3.29 9.46 -3.61
C LEU A 63 -1.99 9.58 -4.40
N ASP A 64 -1.26 10.69 -4.23
CA ASP A 64 0.04 10.91 -4.86
C ASP A 64 1.13 9.95 -4.39
N ARG A 65 0.92 9.22 -3.30
CA ARG A 65 1.87 8.20 -2.82
C ARG A 65 1.49 6.79 -3.27
N VAL A 66 0.30 6.62 -3.85
CA VAL A 66 -0.20 5.33 -4.31
C VAL A 66 0.44 4.96 -5.63
N HIS A 67 1.05 3.78 -5.67
CA HIS A 67 1.62 3.22 -6.88
C HIS A 67 0.59 2.46 -7.72
N GLY A 68 -0.46 1.95 -7.07
CA GLY A 68 -1.62 1.38 -7.74
C GLY A 68 -2.54 0.63 -6.80
N PHE A 69 -3.67 0.20 -7.36
CA PHE A 69 -4.64 -0.67 -6.72
C PHE A 69 -4.65 -2.02 -7.41
N TYR A 70 -4.91 -3.07 -6.65
CA TYR A 70 -5.06 -4.40 -7.21
C TYR A 70 -6.08 -5.22 -6.44
N HIS A 71 -7.09 -5.72 -7.13
CA HIS A 71 -8.11 -6.58 -6.53
C HIS A 71 -7.74 -8.06 -6.69
N PHE A 72 -7.94 -8.82 -5.63
CA PHE A 72 -7.91 -10.29 -5.61
C PHE A 72 -9.32 -10.81 -5.28
N ASP A 73 -9.48 -12.13 -5.12
CA ASP A 73 -10.77 -12.73 -4.76
C ASP A 73 -11.33 -12.10 -3.47
N ASP A 74 -10.57 -12.13 -2.36
CA ASP A 74 -11.08 -11.73 -1.03
C ASP A 74 -10.55 -10.38 -0.52
N VAL A 75 -9.62 -9.75 -1.23
CA VAL A 75 -8.98 -8.52 -0.75
C VAL A 75 -8.75 -7.52 -1.87
N ILE A 76 -8.70 -6.23 -1.54
CA ILE A 76 -8.13 -5.19 -2.39
C ILE A 76 -6.84 -4.65 -1.77
N ALA A 77 -5.81 -4.55 -2.60
CA ALA A 77 -4.49 -4.08 -2.22
C ALA A 77 -4.29 -2.62 -2.64
N ILE A 78 -3.87 -1.78 -1.70
CA ILE A 78 -3.34 -0.44 -1.95
C ILE A 78 -1.81 -0.55 -1.89
N VAL A 79 -1.17 -0.38 -3.04
CA VAL A 79 0.28 -0.55 -3.16
C VAL A 79 0.96 0.82 -3.01
N LEU A 80 1.82 0.93 -2.01
CA LEU A 80 2.69 2.08 -1.75
C LEU A 80 4.15 1.70 -2.05
N HIS A 81 5.07 2.66 -1.96
CA HIS A 81 6.48 2.43 -2.23
C HIS A 81 7.10 1.31 -1.38
N SER A 82 6.86 1.34 -0.07
CA SER A 82 7.48 0.43 0.91
C SER A 82 6.45 -0.35 1.73
N SER A 83 5.17 -0.28 1.38
CA SER A 83 4.10 -0.99 2.08
C SER A 83 2.98 -1.39 1.13
N ILE A 84 2.23 -2.41 1.51
CA ILE A 84 0.99 -2.80 0.84
C ILE A 84 -0.06 -2.96 1.92
N ILE A 85 -1.19 -2.29 1.73
CA ILE A 85 -2.34 -2.39 2.62
C ILE A 85 -3.35 -3.29 1.93
N PHE A 86 -3.78 -4.33 2.61
CA PHE A 86 -4.79 -5.26 2.15
C PHE A 86 -6.05 -5.04 2.96
N LEU A 87 -7.12 -4.69 2.26
CA LEU A 87 -8.47 -4.50 2.80
C LEU A 87 -9.30 -5.73 2.44
N ASN A 88 -9.95 -6.36 3.41
CA ASN A 88 -10.82 -7.50 3.19
C ASN A 88 -12.14 -7.07 2.53
N LYS A 89 -12.64 -7.87 1.60
CA LYS A 89 -13.90 -7.58 0.91
C LYS A 89 -15.14 -8.08 1.66
N HIS A 90 -14.95 -8.83 2.73
CA HIS A 90 -16.03 -9.53 3.45
C HIS A 90 -16.15 -9.12 4.93
N ASP A 91 -15.18 -8.35 5.45
CA ASP A 91 -15.17 -7.83 6.81
C ASP A 91 -14.27 -6.57 6.88
N ASN A 92 -14.18 -5.96 8.07
CA ASN A 92 -13.35 -4.78 8.29
C ASN A 92 -11.85 -5.09 8.53
N GLY A 93 -11.42 -6.33 8.25
CA GLY A 93 -10.07 -6.79 8.47
C GLY A 93 -9.06 -6.10 7.57
N VAL A 94 -8.03 -5.54 8.18
CA VAL A 94 -6.92 -4.87 7.47
C VAL A 94 -5.61 -5.56 7.79
N ASN A 95 -4.81 -5.82 6.75
CA ASN A 95 -3.45 -6.32 6.90
C ASN A 95 -2.46 -5.38 6.19
N VAL A 96 -1.37 -5.03 6.86
CA VAL A 96 -0.33 -4.19 6.26
C VAL A 96 0.96 -4.98 6.18
N HIS A 97 1.47 -5.14 4.97
CA HIS A 97 2.83 -5.59 4.75
C HIS A 97 3.76 -4.39 4.62
N ILE A 98 4.84 -4.36 5.41
CA ILE A 98 5.89 -3.35 5.34
C ILE A 98 7.17 -4.00 4.86
N LYS A 99 7.73 -3.47 3.78
CA LYS A 99 9.05 -3.85 3.27
C LYS A 99 10.11 -3.19 4.16
N PHE A 100 10.81 -4.01 4.94
CA PHE A 100 12.06 -3.57 5.55
C PHE A 100 13.15 -3.67 4.48
N ASP A 101 13.63 -2.53 4.00
CA ASP A 101 14.80 -2.52 3.14
C ASP A 101 15.99 -3.10 3.92
N LYS A 102 16.56 -4.19 3.40
CA LYS A 102 17.85 -4.67 3.89
C LYS A 102 18.87 -3.58 3.60
N PRO A 103 19.83 -3.32 4.51
CA PRO A 103 20.89 -2.35 4.23
C PRO A 103 21.51 -2.68 2.89
N SER A 104 21.57 -1.66 2.03
CA SER A 104 22.13 -1.78 0.69
C SER A 104 23.54 -2.34 0.77
N LEU A 105 23.97 -3.03 -0.29
CA LEU A 105 25.34 -3.57 -0.35
C LEU A 105 26.39 -2.46 -0.12
N TRP A 106 26.09 -1.23 -0.54
CA TRP A 106 26.91 -0.04 -0.29
C TRP A 106 26.98 0.36 1.18
N GLU A 107 25.87 0.28 1.93
CA GLU A 107 25.85 0.52 3.37
C GLU A 107 26.65 -0.56 4.12
N ARG A 108 26.56 -1.83 3.70
CA ARG A 108 27.36 -2.93 4.26
C ARG A 108 28.87 -2.75 3.99
N VAL A 109 29.23 -2.20 2.83
CA VAL A 109 30.63 -1.90 2.47
C VAL A 109 31.16 -0.71 3.26
N LYS A 110 30.40 0.39 3.38
CA LYS A 110 30.79 1.55 4.20
C LYS A 110 31.04 1.17 5.66
N TRP A 111 30.22 0.30 6.23
CA TRP A 111 30.41 -0.20 7.60
C TRP A 111 31.72 -0.95 7.80
N LYS A 112 32.23 -1.64 6.77
CA LYS A 112 33.53 -2.33 6.83
C LYS A 112 34.72 -1.37 6.69
N PHE A 113 34.55 -0.24 6.01
CA PHE A 113 35.62 0.74 5.83
C PHE A 113 35.75 1.76 6.98
N ASN A 114 34.67 2.00 7.73
CA ASN A 114 34.69 2.98 8.83
C ASN A 114 35.05 2.37 10.20
N ASN A 115 35.16 1.04 10.29
CA ASN A 115 35.56 0.28 11.48
C ASN A 115 36.90 -0.47 11.29
N GLY A 116 37.75 0.02 10.38
CA GLY A 116 39.09 -0.53 10.10
C GLY A 116 40.19 0.40 10.55
#